data_AF-A0AAN6LF53-F1
#
_entry.id   AF-A0AAN6LF53-F1
#
_cell.length_a   1.000
_cell.length_b   1.000
_cell.length_c   1.000
_cell.angle_alpha   90.00
_cell.angle_beta   90.00
_cell.angle_gamma   90.00
#
_symmetry.space_group_name_H-M   'P 1'
#
loop_
_entity.id
_entity.type
_entity.pdbx_description
1 polymer ?
#
loop_
_entity_poly.entity_id
_entity_poly.type
_entity_poly.pdbx_seq_one_letter_code
_entity_poly.pdbx_strand_id
1 'polypeptide(L)'
;MFDMRHAGKWAQRFLEIFTPNFDRPTYAELYDAEFNALMVARHLVVCKETIERRYRITNTDAIRLIDEVLQALRDDHGGTLPSEVLEFWLEKRRDNVRDHWTFSTPDEKKAMVEMWQRWDNLEKVKEQFWVFDIDNYVSKATDSLLSDPSGEISVIQCLSHWLEKRKAGEVYYHWPEKTKAGKFD
;
A
#
# COMPACT_ATOMS: atom_id res chain seq x y z
N MET A 1 -24.80 41.89 -2.93
CA MET A 1 -24.26 41.20 -4.12
C MET A 1 -23.99 39.76 -3.71
N PHE A 2 -24.77 38.80 -4.19
CA PHE A 2 -24.57 37.39 -3.88
C PHE A 2 -23.22 36.95 -4.46
N ASP A 3 -22.31 36.50 -3.60
CA ASP A 3 -20.97 36.08 -4.03
C ASP A 3 -21.09 34.78 -4.85
N MET A 4 -20.85 34.88 -6.16
CA MET A 4 -20.93 33.74 -7.07
C MET A 4 -19.97 32.61 -6.68
N ARG A 5 -18.91 32.88 -5.91
CA ARG A 5 -18.03 31.83 -5.36
C ARG A 5 -18.73 30.97 -4.32
N HIS A 6 -19.64 31.55 -3.55
CA HIS A 6 -20.46 30.82 -2.58
C HIS A 6 -21.52 29.96 -3.29
N ALA A 7 -22.08 30.44 -4.41
CA ALA A 7 -23.01 29.66 -5.23
C ALA A 7 -22.33 28.45 -5.88
N GLY A 8 -21.11 28.60 -6.41
CA GLY A 8 -20.33 27.49 -6.97
C GLY A 8 -19.99 26.41 -5.92
N LYS A 9 -19.53 26.82 -4.74
CA LYS A 9 -19.27 25.90 -3.61
C LYS A 9 -20.54 25.20 -3.12
N TRP A 10 -21.67 25.91 -3.12
CA TRP A 10 -22.96 25.33 -2.73
C TRP A 10 -23.45 24.30 -3.76
N ALA A 11 -23.38 24.63 -5.05
CA ALA A 11 -23.76 23.71 -6.14
C ALA A 11 -22.89 22.44 -6.17
N GLN A 12 -21.58 22.57 -5.95
CA GLN A 12 -20.66 21.44 -5.85
C GLN A 12 -20.99 20.54 -4.65
N ARG A 13 -21.25 21.14 -3.47
CA ARG A 13 -21.71 20.39 -2.28
C ARG A 13 -23.02 19.65 -2.52
N PHE A 14 -23.96 20.27 -3.26
CA PHE A 14 -25.24 19.68 -3.59
C PHE A 14 -25.09 18.50 -4.55
N LEU A 15 -24.31 18.65 -5.63
CA LEU A 15 -23.99 17.56 -6.54
C LEU A 15 -23.37 16.37 -5.81
N GLU A 16 -22.44 16.59 -4.89
CA GLU A 16 -21.82 15.53 -4.11
C GLU A 16 -22.73 14.89 -3.04
N ILE A 17 -23.81 15.57 -2.60
CA ILE A 17 -24.83 14.95 -1.73
C ILE A 17 -25.62 13.89 -2.49
N PHE A 18 -25.94 14.15 -3.75
CA PHE A 18 -26.86 13.32 -4.53
C PHE A 18 -26.17 12.40 -5.55
N THR A 19 -24.87 12.57 -5.78
CA THR A 19 -24.09 11.66 -6.63
C THR A 19 -23.65 10.47 -5.79
N PRO A 20 -24.12 9.24 -6.08
CA PRO A 20 -23.65 8.07 -5.38
C PRO A 20 -22.15 7.86 -5.69
N ASN A 21 -21.35 7.73 -4.65
CA ASN A 21 -19.89 7.65 -4.78
C ASN A 21 -19.43 6.24 -5.20
N PHE A 22 -19.60 5.90 -6.48
CA PHE A 22 -19.13 4.64 -7.07
C PHE A 22 -17.65 4.67 -7.49
N ASP A 23 -17.03 5.85 -7.49
CA ASP A 23 -15.67 6.08 -8.02
C ASP A 23 -14.56 5.88 -6.99
N ARG A 24 -14.88 5.28 -5.83
CA ARG A 24 -13.98 5.17 -4.68
C ARG A 24 -14.03 3.78 -4.06
N PRO A 25 -12.90 3.26 -3.54
CA PRO A 25 -12.89 2.00 -2.83
C PRO A 25 -13.83 2.05 -1.62
N THR A 26 -14.44 0.93 -1.33
CA THR A 26 -15.22 0.68 -0.13
C THR A 26 -14.33 0.59 1.10
N TYR A 27 -14.92 0.64 2.29
CA TYR A 27 -14.17 0.39 3.52
C TYR A 27 -13.48 -0.98 3.49
N ALA A 28 -14.15 -2.02 2.97
CA ALA A 28 -13.58 -3.36 2.85
C ALA A 28 -12.39 -3.41 1.89
N GLU A 29 -12.53 -2.82 0.69
CA GLU A 29 -11.42 -2.75 -0.28
C GLU A 29 -10.21 -1.96 0.28
N LEU A 30 -10.45 -0.90 1.07
CA LEU A 30 -9.36 -0.18 1.76
C LEU A 30 -8.75 -0.99 2.88
N TYR A 31 -9.56 -1.74 3.63
CA TYR A 31 -9.09 -2.59 4.73
C TYR A 31 -8.19 -3.70 4.19
N ASP A 32 -8.57 -4.36 3.10
CA ASP A 32 -7.77 -5.41 2.48
C ASP A 32 -6.44 -4.86 1.94
N ALA A 33 -6.48 -3.69 1.28
CA ALA A 33 -5.27 -3.03 0.80
C ALA A 33 -4.34 -2.60 1.94
N GLU A 34 -4.88 -2.00 3.00
CA GLU A 34 -4.12 -1.62 4.20
C GLU A 34 -3.47 -2.85 4.83
N PHE A 35 -4.24 -3.93 5.01
CA PHE A 35 -3.75 -5.18 5.57
C PHE A 35 -2.58 -5.75 4.75
N ASN A 36 -2.70 -5.78 3.42
CA ASN A 36 -1.62 -6.27 2.55
C ASN A 36 -0.34 -5.44 2.70
N ALA A 37 -0.47 -4.11 2.73
CA ALA A 37 0.66 -3.21 2.94
C ALA A 37 1.30 -3.37 4.32
N LEU A 38 0.47 -3.50 5.36
CA LEU A 38 0.89 -3.71 6.73
C LEU A 38 1.65 -5.02 6.90
N MET A 39 1.15 -6.09 6.28
CA MET A 39 1.77 -7.41 6.36
C MET A 39 3.17 -7.42 5.74
N VAL A 40 3.35 -6.80 4.56
CA VAL A 40 4.68 -6.64 3.96
C VAL A 40 5.61 -5.84 4.87
N ALA A 41 5.17 -4.69 5.38
CA ALA A 41 5.98 -3.86 6.27
C ALA A 41 6.40 -4.62 7.54
N ARG A 42 5.48 -5.38 8.14
CA ARG A 42 5.74 -6.21 9.31
C ARG A 42 6.73 -7.32 9.04
N HIS A 43 6.57 -8.06 7.94
CA HIS A 43 7.53 -9.12 7.56
C HIS A 43 8.94 -8.56 7.39
N LEU A 44 9.09 -7.39 6.75
CA LEU A 44 10.38 -6.71 6.61
C LEU A 44 11.00 -6.36 7.97
N VAL A 45 10.22 -5.77 8.88
CA VAL A 45 10.68 -5.42 10.24
C VAL A 45 11.09 -6.66 11.02
N VAL A 46 10.26 -7.71 11.02
CA VAL A 46 10.57 -8.97 11.70
C VAL A 46 11.82 -9.62 11.11
N CYS A 47 11.98 -9.61 9.78
CA CYS A 47 13.20 -10.13 9.16
C CYS A 47 14.45 -9.39 9.64
N LYS A 48 14.40 -8.05 9.67
CA LYS A 48 15.50 -7.23 10.16
C LYS A 48 15.85 -7.56 11.61
N GLU A 49 14.85 -7.54 12.50
CA GLU A 49 15.06 -7.84 13.92
C GLU A 49 15.62 -9.25 14.14
N THR A 50 15.12 -10.24 13.39
CA THR A 50 15.57 -11.64 13.53
C THR A 50 17.00 -11.83 13.03
N ILE A 51 17.39 -11.19 11.91
CA ILE A 51 18.77 -11.19 11.42
C ILE A 51 19.71 -10.49 12.41
N GLU A 52 19.32 -9.31 12.93
CA GLU A 52 20.08 -8.58 13.93
C GLU A 52 20.35 -9.42 15.19
N ARG A 53 19.30 -10.07 15.72
CA ARG A 53 19.41 -10.94 16.91
C ARG A 53 20.32 -12.14 16.66
N ARG A 54 20.24 -12.77 15.48
CA ARG A 54 21.02 -13.96 15.15
C ARG A 54 22.49 -13.66 14.93
N TYR A 55 22.80 -12.62 14.17
CA TYR A 55 24.17 -12.35 13.72
C TYR A 55 24.91 -11.32 14.57
N ARG A 56 24.26 -10.77 15.62
CA ARG A 56 24.86 -9.82 16.57
C ARG A 56 25.73 -8.77 15.85
N ILE A 57 25.17 -8.15 14.80
CA ILE A 57 25.75 -7.03 14.00
C ILE A 57 26.59 -7.44 12.77
N THR A 58 26.85 -8.73 12.49
CA THR A 58 27.76 -9.09 11.37
C THR A 58 27.13 -9.18 9.97
N ASN A 59 25.83 -9.46 9.82
CA ASN A 59 25.19 -9.49 8.49
C ASN A 59 24.59 -8.12 8.10
N THR A 60 25.49 -7.15 7.87
CA THR A 60 25.13 -5.76 7.58
C THR A 60 24.49 -5.58 6.20
N ASP A 61 24.83 -6.41 5.21
CA ASP A 61 24.28 -6.29 3.86
C ASP A 61 22.80 -6.68 3.79
N ALA A 62 22.39 -7.75 4.47
CA ALA A 62 20.98 -8.16 4.50
C ALA A 62 20.10 -7.12 5.22
N ILE A 63 20.59 -6.54 6.32
CA ILE A 63 19.90 -5.47 7.04
C ILE A 63 19.80 -4.22 6.17
N ARG A 64 20.89 -3.82 5.50
CA ARG A 64 20.89 -2.68 4.57
C ARG A 64 19.88 -2.89 3.44
N LEU A 65 19.81 -4.10 2.88
CA LEU A 65 18.85 -4.42 1.84
C LEU A 65 17.39 -4.24 2.31
N ILE A 66 17.06 -4.70 3.52
CA ILE A 66 15.73 -4.51 4.10
C ILE A 66 15.43 -3.02 4.30
N ASP A 67 16.40 -2.26 4.82
CA ASP A 67 16.26 -0.81 4.98
C ASP A 67 16.09 -0.07 3.65
N GLU A 68 16.79 -0.50 2.59
CA GLU A 68 16.62 0.03 1.22
C GLU A 68 15.20 -0.23 0.70
N VAL A 69 14.64 -1.43 0.93
CA VAL A 69 13.24 -1.73 0.56
C VAL A 69 12.26 -0.88 1.34
N LEU A 70 12.43 -0.78 2.66
CA LEU A 70 11.55 0.04 3.51
C LEU A 70 11.61 1.52 3.12
N GLN A 71 12.80 2.03 2.78
CA GLN A 71 12.94 3.41 2.30
C GLN A 71 12.31 3.58 0.92
N ALA A 72 12.54 2.65 -0.01
CA ALA A 72 11.92 2.67 -1.33
C ALA A 72 10.40 2.68 -1.25
N LEU A 73 9.81 1.87 -0.36
CA LEU A 73 8.38 1.89 -0.09
C LEU A 73 7.91 3.25 0.44
N ARG A 74 8.67 3.92 1.30
CA ARG A 74 8.33 5.28 1.74
C ARG A 74 8.43 6.29 0.61
N ASP A 75 9.50 6.23 -0.18
CA ASP A 75 9.73 7.15 -1.30
C ASP A 75 8.60 7.09 -2.32
N ASP A 76 8.05 5.89 -2.58
CA ASP A 76 6.91 5.68 -3.48
C ASP A 76 5.58 6.25 -2.96
N HIS A 77 5.52 6.60 -1.67
CA HIS A 77 4.30 7.00 -0.97
C HIS A 77 4.49 8.28 -0.14
N GLY A 78 5.35 9.20 -0.63
CA GLY A 78 5.48 10.54 -0.06
C GLY A 78 6.24 10.63 1.26
N GLY A 79 7.11 9.65 1.55
CA GLY A 79 7.92 9.58 2.77
C GLY A 79 7.28 8.77 3.91
N THR A 80 6.11 8.20 3.68
CA THR A 80 5.30 7.45 4.66
C THR A 80 5.11 6.02 4.17
N LEU A 81 4.93 5.04 5.07
CA LEU A 81 4.68 3.67 4.63
C LEU A 81 3.27 3.56 4.00
N PRO A 82 3.10 2.71 2.97
CA PRO A 82 1.81 2.54 2.31
C PRO A 82 0.68 2.16 3.28
N SER A 83 0.96 1.36 4.30
CA SER A 83 -0.03 0.99 5.33
C SER A 83 -0.54 2.20 6.11
N GLU A 84 0.33 3.14 6.48
CA GLU A 84 -0.03 4.33 7.25
C GLU A 84 -0.89 5.29 6.40
N VAL A 85 -0.58 5.42 5.10
CA VAL A 85 -1.38 6.25 4.18
C VAL A 85 -2.75 5.60 3.92
N LEU A 86 -2.81 4.27 3.78
CA LEU A 86 -4.06 3.53 3.60
C LEU A 86 -4.91 3.53 4.88
N GLU A 87 -4.30 3.41 6.07
CA GLU A 87 -4.96 3.54 7.36
C GLU A 87 -5.63 4.91 7.50
N PHE A 88 -4.91 5.99 7.17
CA PHE A 88 -5.49 7.34 7.15
C PHE A 88 -6.75 7.39 6.28
N TRP A 89 -6.70 6.82 5.07
CA TRP A 89 -7.86 6.83 4.18
C TRP A 89 -9.00 5.95 4.68
N LEU A 90 -8.67 4.78 5.24
CA LEU A 90 -9.61 3.86 5.86
C LEU A 90 -10.37 4.53 7.00
N GLU A 91 -9.68 5.28 7.87
CA GLU A 91 -10.30 6.08 8.94
C GLU A 91 -11.28 7.11 8.39
N LYS A 92 -10.86 7.89 7.39
CA LYS A 92 -11.76 8.86 6.73
C LYS A 92 -12.98 8.17 6.13
N ARG A 93 -12.81 6.97 5.58
CA ARG A 93 -13.92 6.22 5.02
C ARG A 93 -14.85 5.65 6.09
N ARG A 94 -14.31 5.13 7.19
CA ARG A 94 -15.09 4.68 8.35
C ARG A 94 -16.01 5.77 8.86
N ASP A 95 -15.48 6.98 8.95
CA ASP A 95 -16.19 8.15 9.47
C ASP A 95 -17.09 8.82 8.42
N ASN A 96 -17.23 8.21 7.24
CA ASN A 96 -17.99 8.73 6.09
C ASN A 96 -17.58 10.16 5.68
N VAL A 97 -16.31 10.52 5.90
CA VAL A 97 -15.76 11.80 5.45
C VAL A 97 -15.80 11.85 3.93
N ARG A 98 -16.18 13.02 3.41
CA ARG A 98 -16.25 13.25 1.96
C ARG A 98 -14.88 13.57 1.41
N ASP A 99 -14.60 13.10 0.20
CA ASP A 99 -13.30 13.22 -0.46
C ASP A 99 -12.77 14.67 -0.52
N HIS A 100 -13.62 15.69 -0.75
CA HIS A 100 -13.17 17.10 -0.79
C HIS A 100 -12.76 17.68 0.59
N TRP A 101 -13.05 16.97 1.68
CA TRP A 101 -12.53 17.28 3.03
C TRP A 101 -11.26 16.50 3.34
N THR A 102 -10.94 15.48 2.54
CA THR A 102 -9.76 14.64 2.70
C THR A 102 -8.65 15.04 1.74
N PHE A 103 -8.99 15.38 0.50
CA PHE A 103 -8.07 15.74 -0.58
C PHE A 103 -8.28 17.20 -0.97
N SER A 104 -7.19 17.95 -0.96
CA SER A 104 -7.15 19.35 -1.37
C SER A 104 -7.20 19.51 -2.87
N THR A 105 -6.75 18.48 -3.62
CA THR A 105 -6.69 18.50 -5.09
C THR A 105 -7.18 17.19 -5.71
N PRO A 106 -7.64 17.21 -6.99
CA PRO A 106 -7.94 15.99 -7.74
C PRO A 106 -6.72 15.06 -7.90
N ASP A 107 -5.51 15.63 -8.00
CA ASP A 107 -4.26 14.87 -8.14
C ASP A 107 -3.94 14.10 -6.85
N GLU A 108 -4.17 14.68 -5.67
CA GLU A 108 -4.07 13.98 -4.39
C GLU A 108 -5.05 12.80 -4.33
N LYS A 109 -6.30 13.01 -4.75
CA LYS A 109 -7.28 11.93 -4.84
C LYS A 109 -6.82 10.83 -5.81
N LYS A 110 -6.27 11.20 -6.97
CA LYS A 110 -5.77 10.26 -7.96
C LYS A 110 -4.62 9.43 -7.41
N ALA A 111 -3.64 10.05 -6.75
CA ALA A 111 -2.51 9.36 -6.13
C ALA A 111 -2.97 8.34 -5.08
N MET A 112 -3.99 8.68 -4.29
CA MET A 112 -4.56 7.77 -3.29
C MET A 112 -5.26 6.57 -3.93
N VAL A 113 -6.02 6.79 -5.00
CA VAL A 113 -6.65 5.69 -5.77
C VAL A 113 -5.59 4.79 -6.38
N GLU A 114 -4.55 5.34 -7.00
CA GLU A 114 -3.43 4.56 -7.56
C GLU A 114 -2.73 3.76 -6.47
N MET A 115 -2.54 4.33 -5.28
CA MET A 115 -1.97 3.62 -4.14
C MET A 115 -2.87 2.45 -3.71
N TRP A 116 -4.17 2.66 -3.51
CA TRP A 116 -5.09 1.57 -3.19
C TRP A 116 -5.01 0.46 -4.24
N GLN A 117 -5.06 0.79 -5.53
CA GLN A 117 -5.00 -0.21 -6.61
C GLN A 117 -3.74 -1.08 -6.56
N ARG A 118 -2.59 -0.52 -6.13
CA ARG A 118 -1.33 -1.26 -5.98
C ARG A 118 -1.42 -2.34 -4.89
N TRP A 119 -2.17 -2.08 -3.83
CA TRP A 119 -2.22 -2.92 -2.63
C TRP A 119 -3.51 -3.76 -2.52
N ASP A 120 -4.58 -3.44 -3.28
CA ASP A 120 -5.87 -4.16 -3.33
C ASP A 120 -5.74 -5.60 -3.86
N ASN A 121 -4.79 -5.84 -4.77
CA ASN A 121 -4.62 -7.15 -5.39
C ASN A 121 -3.55 -7.98 -4.66
N LEU A 122 -4.01 -8.77 -3.69
CA LEU A 122 -3.18 -9.66 -2.90
C LEU A 122 -2.26 -10.58 -3.71
N GLU A 123 -2.76 -11.18 -4.80
CA GLU A 123 -1.96 -12.08 -5.63
C GLU A 123 -0.76 -11.36 -6.25
N LYS A 124 -0.95 -10.12 -6.71
CA LYS A 124 0.16 -9.31 -7.22
C LYS A 124 1.11 -8.83 -6.12
N VAL A 125 0.62 -8.59 -4.91
CA VAL A 125 1.51 -8.30 -3.77
C VAL A 125 2.34 -9.54 -3.44
N LYS A 126 1.75 -10.75 -3.48
CA LYS A 126 2.47 -12.02 -3.31
C LYS A 126 3.47 -12.27 -4.44
N GLU A 127 3.17 -11.92 -5.69
CA GLU A 127 4.15 -12.03 -6.79
C GLU A 127 5.39 -11.16 -6.54
N GLN A 128 5.20 -9.97 -5.97
CA GLN A 128 6.28 -9.03 -5.64
C GLN A 128 7.08 -9.47 -4.41
N PHE A 129 6.39 -9.97 -3.39
CA PHE A 129 6.95 -10.35 -2.10
C PHE A 129 6.75 -11.85 -1.83
N TRP A 130 7.12 -12.69 -2.80
CA TRP A 130 6.79 -14.12 -2.87
C TRP A 130 7.32 -14.97 -1.71
N VAL A 131 8.30 -14.47 -0.98
CA VAL A 131 8.85 -15.16 0.20
C VAL A 131 7.98 -14.96 1.44
N PHE A 132 7.11 -13.95 1.46
CA PHE A 132 6.28 -13.62 2.61
C PHE A 132 4.91 -14.29 2.51
N ASP A 133 4.52 -14.93 3.61
CA ASP A 133 3.15 -15.41 3.80
C ASP A 133 2.28 -14.24 4.27
N ILE A 134 1.70 -13.52 3.29
CA ILE A 134 0.86 -12.34 3.53
C ILE A 134 -0.51 -12.74 4.08
N ASP A 135 -0.98 -13.96 3.79
CA ASP A 135 -2.27 -14.46 4.28
C ASP A 135 -2.24 -14.72 5.79
N ASN A 136 -1.07 -15.10 6.32
CA ASN A 136 -0.91 -15.46 7.71
C ASN A 136 -0.32 -14.31 8.54
N TYR A 137 -1.17 -13.74 9.39
CA TYR A 137 -0.81 -12.71 10.39
C TYR A 137 0.26 -13.16 11.42
N VAL A 138 0.67 -14.42 11.41
CA VAL A 138 1.48 -15.01 12.49
C VAL A 138 2.96 -14.73 12.27
N SER A 139 3.58 -13.91 13.13
CA SER A 139 5.03 -13.64 13.16
C SER A 139 5.92 -14.90 13.16
N LYS A 140 5.36 -16.02 13.65
CA LYS A 140 6.01 -17.34 13.63
C LYS A 140 6.36 -17.83 12.22
N ALA A 141 5.61 -17.42 11.19
CA ALA A 141 5.91 -17.81 9.82
C ALA A 141 7.24 -17.19 9.36
N THR A 142 7.47 -15.91 9.65
CA THR A 142 8.72 -15.21 9.36
C THR A 142 9.89 -15.75 10.19
N ASP A 143 9.66 -16.02 11.48
CA ASP A 143 10.69 -16.63 12.34
C ASP A 143 11.05 -18.04 11.86
N SER A 144 10.06 -18.82 11.40
CA SER A 144 10.28 -20.15 10.82
C SER A 144 10.98 -20.07 9.47
N LEU A 145 10.62 -19.12 8.60
CA LEU A 145 11.28 -18.86 7.33
C LEU A 145 12.77 -18.60 7.57
N LEU A 146 13.08 -17.72 8.51
CA LEU A 146 14.45 -17.43 8.84
C LEU A 146 15.11 -18.52 9.68
N SER A 147 14.45 -19.57 10.15
CA SER A 147 15.09 -20.60 11.00
C SER A 147 16.18 -21.42 10.31
N ASP A 148 16.16 -21.49 8.98
CA ASP A 148 17.14 -22.15 8.11
C ASP A 148 17.88 -21.11 7.24
N PRO A 149 19.22 -21.20 7.07
CA PRO A 149 19.96 -20.39 6.11
C PRO A 149 19.34 -20.28 4.71
N SER A 150 18.63 -21.31 4.23
CA SER A 150 17.95 -21.27 2.93
C SER A 150 16.85 -20.19 2.85
N GLY A 151 16.15 -19.93 3.95
CA GLY A 151 15.09 -18.92 4.00
C GLY A 151 15.64 -17.49 4.06
N GLU A 152 16.78 -17.27 4.72
CA GLU A 152 17.47 -15.97 4.67
C GLU A 152 17.92 -15.64 3.25
N ILE A 153 18.51 -16.60 2.54
CA ILE A 153 18.87 -16.44 1.12
C ILE A 153 17.63 -16.11 0.28
N SER A 154 16.52 -16.79 0.53
CA SER A 154 15.26 -16.55 -0.17
C SER A 154 14.73 -15.13 0.07
N VAL A 155 14.82 -14.62 1.30
CA VAL A 155 14.46 -13.22 1.63
C VAL A 155 15.36 -12.26 0.86
N ILE A 156 16.68 -12.45 0.91
CA ILE A 156 17.63 -11.57 0.20
C ILE A 156 17.36 -11.56 -1.31
N GLN A 157 17.12 -12.72 -1.91
CA GLN A 157 16.78 -12.84 -3.34
C GLN A 157 15.48 -12.14 -3.68
N CYS A 158 14.42 -12.35 -2.88
CA CYS A 158 13.13 -11.70 -3.07
C CYS A 158 13.26 -10.18 -3.07
N LEU A 159 13.93 -9.63 -2.06
CA LEU A 159 14.05 -8.18 -1.87
C LEU A 159 14.96 -7.53 -2.91
N SER A 160 16.06 -8.19 -3.28
CA SER A 160 16.97 -7.70 -4.33
C SER A 160 16.24 -7.64 -5.67
N HIS A 161 15.52 -8.71 -6.03
CA HIS A 161 14.74 -8.77 -7.26
C HIS A 161 13.64 -7.69 -7.30
N TRP A 162 12.94 -7.46 -6.18
CA TRP A 162 11.95 -6.40 -6.08
C TRP A 162 12.58 -5.00 -6.30
N LEU A 163 13.72 -4.72 -5.67
CA LEU A 163 14.41 -3.44 -5.86
C LEU A 163 14.91 -3.24 -7.29
N GLU A 164 15.44 -4.28 -7.92
CA GLU A 164 15.86 -4.24 -9.33
C GLU A 164 14.69 -3.92 -10.25
N LYS A 165 13.57 -4.63 -10.09
CA LYS A 165 12.33 -4.34 -10.81
C LYS A 165 11.85 -2.92 -10.54
N ARG A 166 11.92 -2.45 -9.29
CA ARG A 166 11.48 -1.09 -8.94
C ARG A 166 12.31 -0.05 -9.70
N LYS A 167 13.64 -0.22 -9.71
CA LYS A 167 14.57 0.66 -10.44
C LYS A 167 14.33 0.62 -11.95
N ALA A 168 13.93 -0.52 -12.50
CA ALA A 168 13.52 -0.67 -13.89
C ALA A 168 12.11 -0.12 -14.19
N GLY A 169 11.35 0.28 -13.15
CA GLY A 169 9.96 0.69 -13.29
C GLY A 169 8.99 -0.49 -13.51
N GLU A 170 9.37 -1.73 -13.21
CA GLU A 170 8.55 -2.92 -13.51
C GLU A 170 7.65 -3.37 -12.35
N VAL A 171 7.78 -2.76 -11.17
CA VAL A 171 6.96 -3.12 -9.99
C VAL A 171 5.52 -2.61 -10.12
N TYR A 172 5.31 -1.54 -10.90
CA TYR A 172 4.03 -0.81 -10.94
C TYR A 172 3.37 -0.74 -12.32
N TYR A 173 3.99 -1.26 -13.38
CA TYR A 173 3.42 -1.20 -14.73
C TYR A 173 2.53 -2.42 -15.03
N HIS A 174 1.40 -2.15 -15.69
CA HIS A 174 0.27 -3.04 -15.97
C HIS A 174 -0.77 -3.20 -14.85
N TRP A 175 -1.47 -2.11 -14.57
CA TRP A 175 -2.83 -2.18 -14.05
C TRP A 175 -3.78 -1.75 -15.16
N PRO A 176 -4.42 -2.68 -15.91
CA PRO A 176 -5.57 -2.28 -16.70
C PRO A 176 -6.56 -1.67 -15.72
N GLU A 177 -7.01 -0.46 -16.04
CA GLU A 177 -8.10 0.19 -15.32
C GLU A 177 -9.20 -0.87 -15.15
N LYS A 178 -9.62 -1.14 -13.90
CA LYS A 178 -10.91 -1.80 -13.67
C LYS A 178 -11.94 -0.84 -14.25
N THR A 179 -12.20 -0.88 -15.56
CA THR A 179 -13.41 -0.33 -16.14
C THR A 179 -14.54 -1.09 -15.49
N LYS A 180 -15.09 -0.55 -14.40
CA LYS A 180 -16.44 -0.88 -13.96
C LYS A 180 -17.39 -0.34 -15.03
N ALA A 181 -17.37 -0.96 -16.21
CA ALA A 181 -18.46 -0.89 -17.15
C ALA A 181 -19.59 -1.71 -16.52
N GLY A 182 -20.35 -1.04 -15.66
CA GLY A 182 -21.66 -1.52 -15.25
C GLY A 182 -22.48 -1.68 -16.51
N LYS A 183 -22.78 -2.94 -16.86
CA LYS A 183 -23.89 -3.27 -17.73
C LYS A 183 -25.14 -2.74 -17.07
N PHE A 184 -25.76 -1.74 -17.68
CA PHE A 184 -27.19 -1.51 -17.55
C PHE A 184 -27.84 -2.31 -18.67
N ASP A 185 -28.53 -3.38 -18.30
CA ASP A 185 -29.74 -3.86 -19.00
C ASP A 185 -30.92 -3.66 -18.04
#